data_AF-A0A482KLV6-F1
#
_entry.id   AF-A0A482KLV6-F1
#
_cell.length_a   1.000
_cell.length_b   1.000
_cell.length_c   1.000
_cell.angle_alpha   90.00
_cell.angle_beta   90.00
_cell.angle_gamma   90.00
#
_symmetry.space_group_name_H-M   'P 1'
#
loop_
_entity.id
_entity.type
_entity.pdbx_description
1 polymer ?
#
loop_
_entity_poly.entity_id
_entity_poly.type
_entity_poly.pdbx_seq_one_letter_code
_entity_poly.pdbx_strand_id
1 'polypeptide(L)'
;MKVRMSPAVVRYLLGLLLIVVGINLALLPTGVAHPMLRDRRSSSYRDIECRGVFNKSVYARLNTICRDCFELYKEPELHGLCRSECFTTEYFKGCLQALVIEDQADKLDEQIRRLSGRK
;
A
#
# COMPACT_ATOMS: atom_id res chain seq x y z
N MET A 1 12.77 30.43 -50.12
CA MET A 1 13.99 30.94 -49.43
C MET A 1 14.69 29.76 -48.77
N LYS A 2 15.87 29.34 -49.26
CA LYS A 2 16.61 28.17 -48.75
C LYS A 2 17.74 28.69 -47.88
N VAL A 3 17.54 28.72 -46.56
CA VAL A 3 18.51 29.24 -45.58
C VAL A 3 19.78 28.38 -45.67
N ARG A 4 20.86 28.93 -46.21
CA ARG A 4 22.16 28.25 -46.31
C ARG A 4 22.88 28.46 -44.97
N MET A 5 22.60 27.57 -44.02
CA MET A 5 23.22 27.61 -42.69
C MET A 5 24.67 27.11 -42.79
N SER A 6 25.63 27.87 -42.25
CA SER A 6 27.04 27.45 -42.18
C SER A 6 27.20 26.14 -41.37
N PRO A 7 28.10 25.22 -41.76
CA PRO A 7 28.25 23.91 -41.10
C PRO A 7 28.61 24.02 -39.60
N ALA A 8 29.25 25.12 -39.19
CA ALA A 8 29.50 25.43 -37.78
C ALA A 8 28.20 25.63 -36.99
N VAL A 9 27.23 26.36 -37.55
CA VAL A 9 25.94 26.64 -36.90
C VAL A 9 25.12 25.36 -36.75
N VAL A 10 25.16 24.47 -37.75
CA VAL A 10 24.51 23.15 -37.69
C VAL A 10 25.11 22.29 -36.57
N ARG A 11 26.45 22.31 -36.40
CA ARG A 11 27.14 21.59 -35.33
C ARG A 11 26.78 22.15 -33.94
N TYR A 12 26.70 23.48 -33.80
CA TYR A 12 26.28 24.11 -32.55
C TYR A 12 24.84 23.78 -32.18
N LEU A 13 23.92 23.84 -33.14
CA LEU A 13 22.50 23.49 -32.90
C LEU A 13 22.34 22.00 -32.56
N LEU A 14 23.07 21.11 -33.25
CA LEU A 14 23.06 19.68 -32.93
C LEU A 14 23.61 19.41 -31.53
N GLY A 15 24.70 20.09 -31.15
CA GLY A 15 25.27 19.99 -29.81
C GLY A 15 24.31 20.46 -28.71
N LEU A 16 23.66 21.63 -28.90
CA LEU A 16 22.65 22.13 -27.98
C LEU A 16 21.46 21.19 -27.85
N LEU A 17 20.99 20.61 -28.97
CA LEU A 17 19.90 19.63 -28.96
C LEU A 17 20.29 18.39 -28.13
N LEU A 18 21.50 17.86 -28.30
CA LEU A 18 21.99 16.70 -27.55
C LEU A 18 22.11 16.98 -26.04
N ILE A 19 22.57 18.18 -25.67
CA ILE A 19 22.67 18.59 -24.25
C ILE A 19 21.27 18.69 -23.64
N VAL A 20 20.30 19.31 -24.31
CA VAL A 20 18.93 19.43 -23.81
C VAL A 20 18.26 18.05 -23.69
N VAL A 21 18.43 17.16 -24.66
CA VAL A 21 17.90 15.78 -24.60
C VAL A 21 18.55 15.00 -23.45
N GLY A 22 19.86 15.13 -23.25
CA GLY A 22 20.57 14.47 -22.15
C GLY A 22 20.11 14.94 -20.76
N ILE A 23 19.88 16.24 -20.59
CA ILE A 23 19.36 16.81 -19.32
C ILE A 23 17.93 16.30 -19.05
N ASN A 24 17.05 16.28 -20.05
CA ASN A 24 15.69 15.75 -19.89
C ASN A 24 15.68 14.25 -19.58
N LEU A 25 16.63 13.47 -20.16
CA LEU A 25 16.78 12.04 -19.88
C LEU A 25 17.24 11.76 -18.44
N ALA A 26 18.10 12.64 -17.88
CA ALA A 26 18.55 12.54 -16.50
C ALA A 26 17.49 12.98 -15.47
N LEU A 27 16.55 13.86 -15.87
CA LEU A 27 15.42 14.29 -15.03
C LEU A 27 14.19 13.41 -15.14
N LEU A 28 14.15 12.44 -16.06
CA LEU A 28 13.10 11.42 -16.05
C LEU A 28 13.23 10.65 -14.74
N PRO A 29 12.22 10.68 -13.86
CA PRO A 29 12.21 9.80 -12.71
C PRO A 29 12.20 8.40 -13.30
N THR A 30 13.31 7.69 -13.15
CA THR A 30 13.33 6.24 -13.31
C THR A 30 12.46 5.72 -12.18
N GLY A 31 11.16 5.71 -12.44
CA GLY A 31 10.12 5.18 -11.58
C GLY A 31 10.25 3.68 -11.52
N VAL A 32 11.39 3.18 -11.05
CA VAL A 32 11.40 1.94 -10.30
C VAL A 32 10.70 2.26 -8.99
N ALA A 33 9.37 2.26 -9.08
CA ALA A 33 8.51 2.10 -7.92
C ALA A 33 8.85 0.71 -7.35
N HIS A 34 9.94 0.63 -6.59
CA HIS A 34 10.09 -0.42 -5.62
C HIS A 34 8.88 -0.29 -4.71
N PRO A 35 8.01 -1.30 -4.60
CA PRO A 35 7.06 -1.32 -3.51
C PRO A 35 7.92 -1.39 -2.25
N MET A 36 8.16 -0.23 -1.64
CA MET A 36 8.53 -0.13 -0.25
C MET A 36 7.36 -0.75 0.50
N LEU A 37 7.35 -2.07 0.63
CA LEU A 37 6.74 -2.77 1.74
C LEU A 37 7.56 -2.36 2.98
N ARG A 38 7.49 -1.07 3.31
CA ARG A 38 7.87 -0.56 4.61
C ARG A 38 6.95 -1.32 5.54
N ASP A 39 7.55 -2.30 6.20
CA ASP A 39 6.94 -3.16 7.18
C ASP A 39 6.52 -2.27 8.37
N ARG A 40 5.45 -1.49 8.17
CA ARG A 40 4.68 -0.75 9.18
C ARG A 40 3.89 -1.74 10.07
N ARG A 41 4.21 -3.02 9.95
CA ARG A 41 3.52 -4.21 10.46
C ARG A 41 3.87 -4.49 11.92
N SER A 42 4.96 -3.90 12.44
CA SER A 42 5.29 -3.93 13.87
C SER A 42 4.83 -2.67 14.63
N SER A 43 4.81 -1.49 13.98
CA SER A 43 4.30 -0.25 14.61
C SER A 43 2.80 -0.33 14.86
N SER A 44 2.05 -0.94 13.93
CA SER A 44 0.61 -1.02 14.06
C SER A 44 0.14 -1.93 15.20
N TYR A 45 0.94 -2.86 15.75
CA TYR A 45 0.49 -3.70 16.89
C TYR A 45 0.43 -2.90 18.21
N ARG A 46 1.34 -1.95 18.41
CA ARG A 46 1.36 -1.09 19.60
C ARG A 46 0.37 0.08 19.51
N ASP A 47 0.03 0.53 18.28
CA ASP A 47 -0.93 1.64 18.09
C ASP A 47 -2.40 1.25 18.30
N ILE A 48 -2.78 -0.03 18.15
CA ILE A 48 -4.17 -0.50 18.36
C ILE A 48 -4.41 -1.13 19.74
N GLU A 49 -3.43 -1.04 20.64
CA GLU A 49 -3.49 -1.60 22.00
C GLU A 49 -4.07 -3.04 22.06
N CYS A 50 -3.72 -3.92 21.12
CA CYS A 50 -4.06 -5.33 21.27
C CYS A 50 -3.42 -5.84 22.58
N ARG A 51 -4.22 -6.15 23.60
CA ARG A 51 -3.74 -6.52 24.96
C ARG A 51 -3.52 -8.02 25.14
N GLY A 52 -3.78 -8.80 24.09
CA GLY A 52 -3.65 -10.25 24.09
C GLY A 52 -2.28 -10.78 23.65
N VAL A 53 -2.25 -12.06 23.30
CA VAL A 53 -1.02 -12.74 22.89
C VAL A 53 -0.70 -12.39 21.44
N PHE A 54 0.40 -11.68 21.21
CA PHE A 54 0.81 -11.31 19.86
C PHE A 54 1.14 -12.54 19.01
N ASN A 55 0.35 -12.78 17.97
CA ASN A 55 0.66 -13.78 16.96
C ASN A 55 0.79 -13.11 15.59
N LYS A 56 2.03 -13.02 15.08
CA LYS A 56 2.37 -12.36 13.81
C LYS A 56 1.59 -12.94 12.62
N SER A 57 1.46 -14.26 12.56
CA SER A 57 0.79 -14.95 11.45
C SER A 57 -0.70 -14.68 11.43
N VAL A 58 -1.34 -14.71 12.62
CA VAL A 58 -2.76 -14.38 12.75
C VAL A 58 -3.02 -12.92 12.42
N TYR A 59 -2.21 -12.01 12.97
CA TYR A 59 -2.32 -10.58 12.68
C TYR A 59 -2.19 -10.29 11.17
N ALA A 60 -1.24 -10.94 10.49
CA ALA A 60 -1.06 -10.77 9.04
C ALA A 60 -2.27 -11.28 8.24
N ARG A 61 -2.90 -12.38 8.69
CA ARG A 61 -4.13 -12.91 8.09
C ARG A 61 -5.29 -11.93 8.23
N LEU A 62 -5.56 -11.43 9.45
CA LEU A 62 -6.64 -10.47 9.70
C LEU A 62 -6.42 -9.14 8.95
N ASN A 63 -5.18 -8.65 8.90
CA ASN A 63 -4.84 -7.46 8.13
C ASN A 63 -5.03 -7.66 6.61
N THR A 64 -4.90 -8.89 6.11
CA THR A 64 -5.14 -9.20 4.69
C THR A 64 -6.63 -9.06 4.36
N ILE A 65 -7.51 -9.57 5.23
CA ILE A 65 -8.96 -9.41 5.11
C ILE A 65 -9.34 -7.92 5.01
N CYS A 66 -8.81 -7.07 5.90
CA CYS A 66 -9.08 -5.63 5.84
C CYS A 66 -8.59 -4.96 4.55
N ARG A 67 -7.46 -5.41 4.00
CA ARG A 67 -6.93 -4.89 2.73
C ARG A 67 -7.79 -5.33 1.55
N ASP A 68 -8.18 -6.59 1.51
CA ASP A 68 -8.95 -7.14 0.41
C ASP A 68 -10.39 -6.55 0.41
N CYS A 69 -10.93 -6.28 1.61
CA CYS A 69 -12.16 -5.52 1.79
C CYS A 69 -12.04 -4.05 1.32
N PHE A 70 -10.92 -3.38 1.64
CA PHE A 70 -10.63 -2.05 1.11
C PHE A 70 -10.57 -2.04 -0.42
N GLU A 71 -9.95 -3.04 -1.05
CA GLU A 71 -9.88 -3.13 -2.52
C GLU A 71 -11.26 -3.27 -3.16
N LEU A 72 -12.19 -3.97 -2.48
CA LEU A 72 -13.56 -4.14 -2.95
C LEU A 72 -14.36 -2.82 -2.91
N TYR A 73 -14.31 -2.10 -1.79
CA TYR A 73 -15.11 -0.89 -1.58
C TYR A 73 -14.42 0.41 -2.02
N LYS A 74 -13.09 0.38 -2.20
CA LYS A 74 -12.24 1.52 -2.56
C LYS A 74 -12.32 2.73 -1.61
N GLU A 75 -12.70 2.48 -0.35
CA GLU A 75 -12.89 3.52 0.68
C GLU A 75 -11.66 3.65 1.60
N PRO A 76 -10.85 4.72 1.50
CA PRO A 76 -9.56 4.84 2.21
C PRO A 76 -9.65 4.74 3.74
N GLU A 77 -10.76 5.15 4.35
CA GLU A 77 -10.93 5.09 5.81
C GLU A 77 -11.20 3.67 6.32
N LEU A 78 -11.75 2.81 5.46
CA LEU A 78 -12.22 1.46 5.80
C LEU A 78 -11.08 0.56 6.27
N HIS A 79 -9.90 0.68 5.65
CA HIS A 79 -8.70 -0.08 6.08
C HIS A 79 -8.22 0.30 7.49
N GLY A 80 -8.47 1.53 7.94
CA GLY A 80 -8.20 1.96 9.31
C GLY A 80 -9.23 1.39 10.29
N LEU A 81 -10.51 1.60 10.00
CA LEU A 81 -11.66 1.20 10.82
C LEU A 81 -11.80 -0.32 10.96
N CYS A 82 -11.38 -1.09 9.96
CA CYS A 82 -11.37 -2.55 10.02
C CYS A 82 -10.33 -3.09 11.01
N ARG A 83 -9.19 -2.39 11.17
CA ARG A 83 -8.09 -2.82 12.03
C ARG A 83 -8.19 -2.27 13.45
N SER A 84 -8.99 -1.22 13.66
CA SER A 84 -9.16 -0.57 14.95
C SER A 84 -9.68 -1.55 16.01
N GLU A 85 -9.41 -1.23 17.27
CA GLU A 85 -9.79 -2.06 18.42
C GLU A 85 -9.39 -3.54 18.30
N CYS A 86 -8.25 -3.80 17.66
CA CYS A 86 -7.78 -5.17 17.44
C CYS A 86 -8.77 -6.05 16.65
N PHE A 87 -9.34 -5.51 15.56
CA PHE A 87 -10.27 -6.21 14.65
C PHE A 87 -11.63 -6.58 15.28
N THR A 88 -11.99 -6.02 16.44
CA THR A 88 -13.29 -6.31 17.09
C THR A 88 -14.45 -5.43 16.59
N THR A 89 -14.20 -4.57 15.61
CA THR A 89 -15.21 -3.62 15.11
C THR A 89 -16.23 -4.29 14.19
N GLU A 90 -17.38 -3.63 14.02
CA GLU A 90 -18.40 -4.04 13.06
C GLU A 90 -17.89 -3.99 11.61
N TYR A 91 -16.94 -3.10 11.30
CA TYR A 91 -16.29 -3.03 9.98
C TYR A 91 -15.58 -4.32 9.63
N PHE A 92 -14.89 -4.95 10.59
CA PHE A 92 -14.25 -6.24 10.36
C PHE A 92 -15.28 -7.33 10.03
N LYS A 93 -16.41 -7.37 10.74
CA LYS A 93 -17.51 -8.31 10.47
C LYS A 93 -18.15 -8.08 9.11
N GLY A 94 -18.39 -6.82 8.74
CA GLY A 94 -18.87 -6.46 7.41
C GLY A 94 -17.91 -6.91 6.30
N CYS A 95 -16.60 -6.77 6.52
CA CYS A 95 -15.59 -7.26 5.59
C CYS A 95 -15.57 -8.79 5.44
N LEU A 96 -15.78 -9.54 6.53
CA LEU A 96 -15.90 -11.00 6.47
C LEU A 96 -17.11 -11.44 5.63
N GLN A 97 -18.25 -10.77 5.82
CA GLN A 97 -19.47 -11.02 5.05
C GLN A 97 -19.27 -10.68 3.57
N ALA A 98 -18.66 -9.54 3.28
CA ALA A 98 -18.42 -9.08 1.90
C ALA A 98 -17.48 -10.00 1.10
N LEU A 99 -16.51 -10.61 1.77
CA LEU A 99 -15.55 -11.54 1.16
C LEU A 99 -16.04 -12.99 1.16
N VAL A 100 -17.26 -13.28 1.66
CA VAL A 100 -17.86 -14.62 1.75
C VAL A 100 -16.94 -15.59 2.51
N ILE A 101 -16.35 -15.13 3.61
CA ILE A 101 -15.47 -15.93 4.49
C ILE A 101 -16.29 -16.47 5.70
N GLU A 102 -17.58 -16.73 5.49
CA GLU A 102 -18.51 -17.12 6.56
C GLU A 102 -18.16 -18.46 7.21
N ASP A 103 -17.59 -19.39 6.43
CA ASP A 103 -17.13 -20.71 6.86
C ASP A 103 -15.91 -20.66 7.81
N GLN A 104 -15.28 -19.49 7.96
CA GLN A 104 -14.12 -19.28 8.82
C GLN A 104 -14.36 -18.19 9.88
N ALA A 105 -15.56 -17.61 9.93
CA ALA A 105 -15.91 -16.57 10.89
C ALA A 105 -15.64 -17.03 12.33
N ASP A 106 -16.10 -18.23 12.72
CA ASP A 106 -15.90 -18.76 14.07
C ASP A 106 -14.42 -18.94 14.44
N LYS A 107 -13.60 -19.37 13.46
CA LYS A 107 -12.15 -19.55 13.66
C LYS A 107 -11.43 -18.22 13.78
N LEU A 108 -11.86 -17.22 13.01
CA LEU A 108 -11.30 -15.88 13.05
C LEU A 108 -11.70 -15.15 14.32
N ASP A 109 -12.92 -15.35 14.82
CA ASP A 109 -13.39 -14.80 16.10
C ASP A 109 -12.56 -15.30 17.28
N GLU A 110 -12.27 -16.60 17.35
CA GLU A 110 -11.36 -17.16 18.38
C GLU A 110 -9.95 -16.57 18.28
N GLN A 111 -9.45 -16.40 17.05
CA GLN A 111 -8.15 -15.77 16.78
C GLN A 111 -8.12 -14.30 17.23
N ILE A 112 -9.20 -13.55 17.00
CA ILE A 112 -9.36 -12.16 17.43
C ILE A 112 -9.43 -12.06 18.95
N ARG A 113 -10.20 -12.93 19.62
CA ARG A 113 -10.27 -12.97 21.10
C ARG A 113 -8.89 -13.13 21.72
N ARG A 114 -8.08 -14.05 21.21
CA ARG A 114 -6.71 -14.27 21.69
C ARG A 114 -5.79 -13.08 21.48
N LEU A 115 -5.92 -12.37 20.36
CA LEU A 115 -5.14 -11.18 20.04
C LEU A 115 -5.59 -9.94 20.84
N SER A 116 -6.90 -9.77 21.01
CA SER A 116 -7.51 -8.64 21.72
C SER A 116 -7.28 -8.73 23.23
N GLY A 117 -7.25 -9.94 23.79
CA GLY A 117 -7.06 -10.17 25.23
C GLY A 117 -8.29 -9.82 26.08
N ARG A 118 -9.43 -9.51 25.44
CA ARG A 118 -10.73 -9.38 26.10
C ARG A 118 -11.27 -10.79 26.40
N LYS A 119 -11.63 -11.04 27.66
CA LYS A 119 -12.32 -12.27 28.11
C LYS A 119 -13.79 -12.21 27.74
#